data_AF-A0A2S9XC95-F1
#
_entry.id   AF-A0A2S9XC95-F1
#
_cell.length_a   1.000
_cell.length_b   1.000
_cell.length_c   1.000
_cell.angle_alpha   90.00
_cell.angle_beta   90.00
_cell.angle_gamma   90.00
#
_symmetry.space_group_name_H-M   'P 1'
#
loop_
_entity.id
_entity.type
_entity.pdbx_description
1 polymer ?
#
loop_
_entity_poly.entity_id
_entity_poly.type
_entity_poly.pdbx_seq_one_letter_code
_entity_poly.pdbx_strand_id
1 'polypeptide(L)'
;MCVCAARDRNWRGSTFFVGAGTVGGMGLRAAFRLPEPDEKVVGWHVSPLVDLAAYSLSWIWVLGPLLLLGPAREDYLFLYLLTIAITDLHRHFGLPYVYLDKQVRRRYPARFWLFPAVLLLAWAASPFLADSELVLSPVAVCALAGLLVLLLQILRRDGGEAAAPVGELARVLVGTMSVALILDIWTRSLALSFDPAWWWFGAALFASTWLDWQRIRRATLPASDTSARATGASEQAIASSGGPRFAASMIILALIGVALLLRSWLARHQVTSGVPVEQVMAVVAVIAALWNFWHVYMQKYGIMRMYNAKARGRFEGEAAEVPGWADRALVLCWLPLYFAYLGPLYREIAVDYFDDAAAVLPGFLSLLDQISSVTLPLTIAIVIVVHGLWLRAEWRASRLRSVPRLLMAGGTTGLALCFFVFDPIKVYLAFAFSHAVEYCVFVWAYQRKRYQGPLAHDPTLGRALRRPLLFYLGMILLFGVAIMLLKYWGRWIVPEADRPELFGYRTAYWLGFWGVYQSMAHFYFDGFLWKMRLPSVRANI
;
A
#
# COMPACT_ATOMS: atom_id res chain seq x y z
N MET A 1 41.73 35.19 17.29
CA MET A 1 42.26 35.61 15.96
C MET A 1 42.40 34.37 15.09
N CYS A 2 41.85 34.42 13.87
CA CYS A 2 41.77 33.40 12.78
C CYS A 2 40.30 33.08 12.43
N VAL A 3 39.62 33.99 11.74
CA VAL A 3 39.41 34.04 10.27
C VAL A 3 38.33 33.05 9.82
N CYS A 4 37.08 33.52 9.85
CA CYS A 4 35.96 32.98 9.07
C CYS A 4 36.02 33.59 7.66
N ALA A 5 36.26 32.75 6.65
CA ALA A 5 36.17 33.14 5.26
C ALA A 5 34.69 33.23 4.82
N ALA A 6 34.23 34.47 4.66
CA ALA A 6 33.00 34.78 3.95
C ALA A 6 33.18 34.48 2.46
N ARG A 7 32.24 33.75 1.86
CA ARG A 7 32.21 33.47 0.42
C ARG A 7 31.14 34.36 -0.21
N ASP A 8 31.57 35.54 -0.63
CA ASP A 8 30.85 36.41 -1.56
C ASP A 8 30.56 35.67 -2.87
N ARG A 9 29.30 35.66 -3.30
CA ARG A 9 28.96 35.42 -4.71
C ARG A 9 28.01 36.50 -5.20
N ASN A 10 28.60 37.40 -5.98
CA ASN A 10 27.98 38.37 -6.85
C ASN A 10 26.73 37.85 -7.56
N TRP A 11 25.58 38.41 -7.21
CA TRP A 11 24.38 38.42 -8.05
C TRP A 11 24.38 39.76 -8.80
N ARG A 12 24.95 39.78 -10.01
CA ARG A 12 24.80 40.90 -10.95
C ARG A 12 24.11 40.41 -12.21
N GLY A 13 22.93 40.98 -12.47
CA GLY A 13 22.39 41.27 -13.79
C GLY A 13 22.07 40.10 -14.71
N SER A 14 20.88 39.51 -14.56
CA SER A 14 20.21 38.82 -15.65
C SER A 14 18.98 39.63 -16.06
N THR A 15 19.11 40.38 -17.14
CA THR A 15 18.03 40.97 -17.92
C THR A 15 17.04 39.88 -18.33
N PHE A 16 15.82 39.95 -17.83
CA PHE A 16 14.72 39.07 -18.21
C PHE A 16 14.20 39.45 -19.60
N PHE A 17 14.60 38.68 -20.62
CA PHE A 17 13.88 38.62 -21.88
C PHE A 17 12.66 37.73 -21.71
N VAL A 18 11.46 38.31 -21.76
CA VAL A 18 10.20 37.58 -21.92
C VAL A 18 10.12 37.15 -23.40
N GLY A 19 10.81 36.06 -23.73
CA GLY A 19 10.66 35.39 -25.02
C GLY A 19 9.40 34.54 -25.01
N ALA A 20 8.46 34.82 -25.92
CA ALA A 20 7.40 33.90 -26.29
C ALA A 20 8.04 32.62 -26.84
N GLY A 21 8.24 31.62 -25.96
CA GLY A 21 8.87 30.36 -26.30
C GLY A 21 8.02 29.60 -27.31
N THR A 22 8.47 29.59 -28.56
CA THR A 22 8.17 28.51 -29.49
C THR A 22 8.49 27.20 -28.78
N VAL A 23 7.55 26.24 -28.82
CA VAL A 23 7.81 24.85 -28.43
C VAL A 23 8.74 24.28 -29.49
N GLY A 24 10.02 24.68 -29.43
CA GLY A 24 11.06 24.16 -30.29
C GLY A 24 11.09 22.65 -30.10
N GLY A 25 10.91 21.93 -31.19
CA GLY A 25 10.83 20.47 -31.20
C GLY A 25 11.94 19.90 -30.35
N MET A 26 11.56 19.26 -29.24
CA MET A 26 12.49 18.56 -28.39
C MET A 26 13.08 17.43 -29.24
N GLY A 27 14.29 17.64 -29.78
CA GLY A 27 14.91 16.67 -30.68
C GLY A 27 14.94 15.30 -30.02
N LEU A 28 14.71 14.22 -30.78
CA LEU A 28 14.60 12.84 -30.26
C LEU A 28 15.70 12.50 -29.24
N ARG A 29 16.95 12.94 -29.48
CA ARG A 29 18.06 12.76 -28.53
C ARG A 29 17.81 13.34 -27.14
N ALA A 30 17.18 14.52 -27.05
CA ALA A 30 16.82 15.13 -25.76
C ALA A 30 15.69 14.35 -25.07
N ALA A 31 14.76 13.76 -25.82
CA ALA A 31 13.69 12.92 -25.27
C ALA A 31 14.23 11.60 -24.69
N PHE A 32 15.27 11.02 -25.29
CA PHE A 32 15.91 9.77 -24.83
C PHE A 32 17.04 9.99 -23.81
N ARG A 33 17.51 11.22 -23.60
CA ARG A 33 18.57 11.51 -22.63
C ARG A 33 18.04 11.23 -21.22
N LEU A 34 18.71 10.31 -20.52
CA LEU A 34 18.49 10.12 -19.10
C LEU A 34 19.27 11.22 -18.35
N PRO A 35 18.60 12.13 -17.62
CA PRO A 35 19.28 13.19 -16.89
C PRO A 35 20.14 12.62 -15.77
N GLU A 36 21.18 13.34 -15.35
CA GLU A 36 21.94 12.96 -14.14
C GLU A 36 21.05 13.04 -12.88
N PRO A 37 21.34 12.30 -11.79
CA PRO A 37 20.45 12.24 -10.63
C PRO A 37 20.22 13.60 -9.94
N ASP A 38 21.16 14.53 -10.08
CA ASP A 38 21.13 15.90 -9.55
C ASP A 38 20.59 16.92 -10.57
N GLU A 39 20.39 16.51 -11.82
CA GLU A 39 19.83 17.37 -12.88
C GLU A 39 18.34 17.66 -12.60
N LYS A 40 18.00 18.94 -12.48
CA LYS A 40 16.61 19.36 -12.28
C LYS A 40 15.84 19.26 -13.59
N VAL A 41 14.86 18.37 -13.62
CA VAL A 41 13.96 18.22 -14.77
C VAL A 41 12.68 19.01 -14.54
N VAL A 42 12.46 20.02 -15.39
CA VAL A 42 11.37 21.00 -15.20
C VAL A 42 10.02 20.35 -15.48
N GLY A 43 9.18 20.28 -14.44
CA GLY A 43 7.79 19.76 -14.53
C GLY A 43 7.67 18.23 -14.48
N TRP A 44 8.72 17.50 -14.85
CA TRP A 44 8.74 16.03 -14.89
C TRP A 44 9.49 15.45 -13.68
N HIS A 45 9.20 14.20 -13.34
CA HIS A 45 9.91 13.45 -12.31
C HIS A 45 11.30 13.05 -12.80
N VAL A 46 11.38 12.18 -13.81
CA VAL A 46 12.64 11.70 -14.38
C VAL A 46 12.88 12.34 -15.73
N SER A 47 12.02 12.13 -16.71
CA SER A 47 12.11 12.74 -18.03
C SER A 47 10.75 12.63 -18.73
N PRO A 48 10.46 13.46 -19.75
CA PRO A 48 9.19 13.36 -20.48
C PRO A 48 8.88 11.95 -20.97
N LEU A 49 9.87 11.26 -21.54
CA LEU A 49 9.70 9.93 -22.09
C LEU A 49 9.52 8.87 -21.00
N VAL A 50 10.38 8.88 -19.98
CA VAL A 50 10.30 7.90 -18.88
C VAL A 50 8.98 8.05 -18.16
N ASP A 51 8.58 9.29 -17.85
CA ASP A 51 7.34 9.55 -17.13
C ASP A 51 6.10 9.19 -17.96
N LEU A 52 6.12 9.47 -19.27
CA LEU A 52 5.03 9.08 -20.16
C LEU A 52 4.92 7.56 -20.24
N ALA A 53 6.04 6.86 -20.46
CA ALA A 53 6.08 5.42 -20.65
C ALA A 53 5.85 4.63 -19.35
N ALA A 54 6.26 5.16 -18.19
CA ALA A 54 6.19 4.47 -16.91
C ALA A 54 4.99 4.90 -16.06
N TYR A 55 4.60 6.17 -16.08
CA TYR A 55 3.51 6.69 -15.24
C TYR A 55 2.19 6.81 -15.99
N SER A 56 2.17 7.51 -17.12
CA SER A 56 0.90 7.84 -17.77
C SER A 56 0.36 6.71 -18.65
N LEU A 57 1.24 6.04 -19.39
CA LEU A 57 0.87 5.07 -20.44
C LEU A 57 1.52 3.70 -20.26
N SER A 58 1.99 3.37 -19.05
CA SER A 58 2.64 2.08 -18.80
C SER A 58 1.76 0.87 -19.09
N TRP A 59 0.45 1.01 -18.95
CA TRP A 59 -0.52 -0.04 -19.29
C TRP A 59 -0.59 -0.36 -20.79
N ILE A 60 -0.24 0.57 -21.69
CA ILE A 60 -0.31 0.35 -23.14
C ILE A 60 0.64 -0.76 -23.58
N TRP A 61 1.81 -0.86 -22.95
CA TRP A 61 2.82 -1.89 -23.26
C TRP A 61 2.32 -3.32 -23.07
N VAL A 62 1.32 -3.50 -22.22
CA VAL A 62 0.69 -4.81 -21.96
C VAL A 62 -0.66 -4.91 -22.65
N LEU A 63 -1.53 -3.91 -22.52
CA LEU A 63 -2.87 -3.98 -23.09
C LEU A 63 -2.84 -4.03 -24.62
N GLY A 64 -2.02 -3.20 -25.28
CA GLY A 64 -1.94 -3.15 -26.74
C GLY A 64 -1.67 -4.52 -27.34
N PRO A 65 -0.56 -5.20 -26.95
CA PRO A 65 -0.30 -6.57 -27.38
C PRO A 65 -1.40 -7.57 -26.99
N LEU A 66 -1.94 -7.49 -25.76
CA LEU A 66 -3.00 -8.41 -25.31
C LEU A 66 -4.27 -8.31 -26.17
N LEU A 67 -4.61 -7.13 -26.69
CA LEU A 67 -5.76 -6.94 -27.57
C LEU A 67 -5.58 -7.57 -28.95
N LEU A 68 -4.34 -7.82 -29.38
CA LEU A 68 -4.02 -8.50 -30.65
C LEU A 68 -3.99 -10.03 -30.51
N LEU A 69 -3.97 -10.54 -29.27
CA LEU A 69 -3.97 -11.97 -28.97
C LEU A 69 -5.41 -12.47 -28.76
N GLY A 70 -5.62 -13.76 -28.97
CA GLY A 70 -6.95 -14.37 -28.83
C GLY A 70 -7.53 -14.30 -27.41
N PRO A 71 -8.80 -14.69 -27.23
CA PRO A 71 -9.49 -14.60 -25.94
C PRO A 71 -9.04 -15.69 -24.96
N ALA A 72 -8.46 -16.79 -25.44
CA ALA A 72 -8.05 -17.88 -24.60
C ALA A 72 -6.79 -17.49 -23.81
N ARG A 73 -6.73 -17.87 -22.53
CA ARG A 73 -5.61 -17.52 -21.64
C ARG A 73 -4.26 -18.02 -22.15
N GLU A 74 -4.26 -19.12 -22.88
CA GLU A 74 -3.10 -19.70 -23.55
C GLU A 74 -2.51 -18.77 -24.62
N ASP A 75 -3.35 -18.01 -25.33
CA ASP A 75 -2.91 -17.08 -26.39
C ASP A 75 -2.02 -15.97 -25.86
N TYR A 76 -2.17 -15.60 -24.59
CA TYR A 76 -1.43 -14.52 -23.93
C TYR A 76 -0.69 -14.96 -22.67
N LEU A 77 -0.40 -16.26 -22.55
CA LEU A 77 0.23 -16.84 -21.36
C LEU A 77 1.58 -16.18 -21.05
N PHE A 78 2.41 -15.91 -22.05
CA PHE A 78 3.71 -15.25 -21.84
C PHE A 78 3.55 -13.86 -21.20
N LEU A 79 2.67 -13.02 -21.74
CA LEU A 79 2.41 -11.68 -21.19
C LEU A 79 1.78 -11.74 -19.80
N TYR A 80 0.92 -12.73 -19.55
CA TYR A 80 0.37 -13.00 -18.23
C TYR A 80 1.48 -13.33 -17.22
N LEU A 81 2.40 -14.23 -17.56
CA LEU A 81 3.51 -14.64 -16.69
C LEU A 81 4.49 -13.49 -16.45
N LEU A 82 4.86 -12.77 -17.50
CA LEU A 82 5.72 -11.58 -17.39
C LEU A 82 5.10 -10.53 -16.47
N THR A 83 3.80 -10.24 -16.65
CA THR A 83 3.07 -9.31 -15.80
C THR A 83 3.13 -9.74 -14.34
N ILE A 84 2.81 -11.01 -14.03
CA ILE A 84 2.86 -11.51 -12.66
C ILE A 84 4.27 -11.46 -12.08
N ALA A 85 5.30 -11.84 -12.84
CA ALA A 85 6.68 -11.78 -12.35
C ALA A 85 7.09 -10.34 -11.98
N ILE A 86 6.70 -9.36 -12.79
CA ILE A 86 6.93 -7.93 -12.51
C ILE A 86 6.06 -7.46 -11.33
N THR A 87 4.81 -7.91 -11.27
CA THR A 87 3.89 -7.63 -10.16
C THR A 87 4.37 -8.28 -8.85
N ASP A 88 5.09 -9.38 -8.84
CA ASP A 88 5.63 -9.89 -7.59
C ASP A 88 6.98 -9.22 -7.26
N LEU A 89 7.83 -8.97 -8.26
CA LEU A 89 9.08 -8.24 -8.10
C LEU A 89 8.89 -6.85 -7.47
N HIS A 90 7.90 -6.05 -7.94
CA HIS A 90 7.71 -4.68 -7.43
C HIS A 90 7.43 -4.68 -5.92
N ARG A 91 6.68 -5.65 -5.43
CA ARG A 91 6.34 -5.75 -4.00
C ARG A 91 7.56 -5.98 -3.12
N HIS A 92 8.62 -6.54 -3.69
CA HIS A 92 9.91 -6.76 -3.02
C HIS A 92 10.92 -5.63 -3.25
N PHE A 93 10.65 -4.71 -4.17
CA PHE A 93 11.59 -3.67 -4.59
C PHE A 93 11.87 -2.61 -3.52
N GLY A 94 10.95 -2.41 -2.58
CA GLY A 94 11.14 -1.58 -1.39
C GLY A 94 11.93 -2.25 -0.25
N LEU A 95 12.03 -3.59 -0.23
CA LEU A 95 12.66 -4.32 0.87
C LEU A 95 14.16 -4.01 1.03
N PRO A 96 14.96 -3.86 -0.04
CA PRO A 96 16.35 -3.44 0.08
C PRO A 96 16.48 -2.09 0.81
N TYR A 97 15.59 -1.13 0.55
CA TYR A 97 15.61 0.16 1.24
C TYR A 97 15.33 -0.01 2.74
N VAL A 98 14.37 -0.86 3.08
CA VAL A 98 14.03 -1.14 4.48
C VAL A 98 15.14 -1.88 5.22
N TYR A 99 15.69 -2.95 4.65
CA TYR A 99 16.55 -3.88 5.37
C TYR A 99 18.05 -3.69 5.15
N LEU A 100 18.45 -3.07 4.03
CA LEU A 100 19.86 -2.79 3.71
C LEU A 100 20.28 -1.34 4.03
N ASP A 101 19.33 -0.46 4.40
CA ASP A 101 19.61 0.83 5.05
C ASP A 101 19.30 0.75 6.56
N LYS A 102 20.36 0.59 7.36
CA LYS A 102 20.24 0.42 8.83
C LYS A 102 19.58 1.63 9.50
N GLN A 103 19.70 2.84 8.95
CA GLN A 103 19.08 4.03 9.51
C GLN A 103 17.56 3.95 9.38
N VAL A 104 17.07 3.55 8.20
CA VAL A 104 15.64 3.35 7.94
C VAL A 104 15.10 2.29 8.90
N ARG A 105 15.73 1.12 8.94
CA ARG A 105 15.32 0.01 9.79
C ARG A 105 15.24 0.36 11.28
N ARG A 106 16.25 1.07 11.80
CA ARG A 106 16.31 1.47 13.21
C ARG A 106 15.27 2.53 13.57
N ARG A 107 14.80 3.31 12.59
CA ARG A 107 13.79 4.34 12.82
C ARG A 107 12.40 3.76 13.07
N TYR A 108 12.07 2.60 12.50
CA TYR A 108 10.74 1.98 12.64
C TYR A 108 10.80 0.46 12.86
N PRO A 109 11.37 0.00 13.99
CA PRO A 109 11.56 -1.42 14.26
C PRO A 109 10.25 -2.22 14.33
N ALA A 110 9.18 -1.68 14.93
CA ALA A 110 7.91 -2.42 15.01
C ALA A 110 7.27 -2.56 13.62
N ARG A 111 7.32 -1.52 12.79
CA ARG A 111 6.79 -1.56 11.42
C ARG A 111 7.52 -2.57 10.56
N PHE A 112 8.84 -2.65 10.70
CA PHE A 112 9.66 -3.49 9.82
C PHE A 112 9.94 -4.88 10.36
N TRP A 113 9.70 -5.16 11.64
CA TRP A 113 9.89 -6.50 12.20
C TRP A 113 8.59 -7.11 12.69
N LEU A 114 7.84 -6.40 13.55
CA LEU A 114 6.65 -6.96 14.17
C LEU A 114 5.54 -7.20 13.13
N PHE A 115 5.23 -6.22 12.29
CA PHE A 115 4.15 -6.38 11.32
C PHE A 115 4.41 -7.49 10.29
N PRO A 116 5.58 -7.57 9.63
CA PRO A 116 5.90 -8.68 8.74
C PRO A 116 5.92 -10.03 9.45
N ALA A 117 6.40 -10.09 10.70
CA ALA A 117 6.39 -11.33 11.47
C ALA A 117 4.95 -11.80 11.76
N VAL A 118 4.05 -10.88 12.13
CA VAL A 118 2.62 -11.20 12.32
C VAL A 118 1.99 -11.70 11.02
N LEU A 119 2.27 -11.04 9.90
CA LEU A 119 1.75 -11.48 8.59
C LEU A 119 2.35 -12.83 8.15
N LEU A 120 3.62 -13.09 8.44
CA LEU A 120 4.25 -14.37 8.16
C LEU A 120 3.67 -15.50 9.01
N LEU A 121 3.39 -15.24 10.30
CA LEU A 121 2.71 -16.20 11.17
C LEU A 121 1.28 -16.46 10.71
N ALA A 122 0.55 -15.41 10.31
CA ALA A 122 -0.80 -15.55 9.77
C ALA A 122 -0.79 -16.38 8.46
N TRP A 123 0.16 -16.11 7.56
CA TRP A 123 0.39 -16.93 6.37
C TRP A 123 0.68 -18.39 6.72
N ALA A 124 1.60 -18.64 7.66
CA ALA A 124 2.00 -19.98 8.06
C ALA A 124 0.83 -20.78 8.68
N ALA A 125 -0.08 -20.11 9.39
CA ALA A 125 -1.25 -20.71 10.01
C ALA A 125 -2.43 -20.90 9.02
N SER A 126 -2.46 -20.16 7.92
CA SER A 126 -3.66 -20.04 7.08
C SER A 126 -4.18 -21.35 6.49
N PRO A 127 -3.35 -22.22 5.88
CA PRO A 127 -3.87 -23.48 5.34
C PRO A 127 -4.57 -24.35 6.39
N PHE A 128 -4.02 -24.40 7.60
CA PHE A 128 -4.60 -25.16 8.70
C PHE A 128 -5.88 -24.50 9.23
N LEU A 129 -5.92 -23.17 9.28
CA LEU A 129 -7.09 -22.42 9.75
C LEU A 129 -8.25 -22.47 8.75
N ALA A 130 -7.96 -22.45 7.45
CA ALA A 130 -8.95 -22.50 6.39
C ALA A 130 -9.64 -23.86 6.32
N ASP A 131 -8.90 -24.96 6.52
CA ASP A 131 -9.45 -26.32 6.55
C ASP A 131 -9.93 -26.75 7.95
N SER A 132 -9.88 -25.84 8.93
CA SER A 132 -10.32 -26.15 10.29
C SER A 132 -11.83 -25.99 10.45
N GLU A 133 -12.44 -26.90 11.20
CA GLU A 133 -13.81 -26.74 11.70
C GLU A 133 -13.88 -25.76 12.90
N LEU A 134 -12.86 -24.92 13.08
CA LEU A 134 -12.82 -23.97 14.20
C LEU A 134 -13.90 -22.90 13.99
N VAL A 135 -14.74 -22.77 15.01
CA VAL A 135 -15.78 -21.75 15.08
C VAL A 135 -15.43 -20.78 16.22
N LEU A 136 -15.25 -19.51 15.87
CA LEU A 136 -14.98 -18.45 16.85
C LEU A 136 -16.26 -18.03 17.54
N SER A 137 -16.26 -18.04 18.87
CA SER A 137 -17.32 -17.40 19.64
C SER A 137 -17.36 -15.89 19.35
N PRO A 138 -18.48 -15.19 19.61
CA PRO A 138 -18.53 -13.74 19.53
C PRO A 138 -17.43 -13.05 20.35
N VAL A 139 -17.06 -13.61 21.51
CA VAL A 139 -15.99 -13.10 22.36
C VAL A 139 -14.62 -13.29 21.69
N ALA A 140 -14.38 -14.43 21.06
CA ALA A 140 -13.15 -14.69 20.31
C ALA A 140 -12.98 -13.73 19.11
N VAL A 141 -14.07 -13.43 18.38
CA VAL A 141 -14.06 -12.42 17.31
C VAL A 141 -13.69 -11.04 17.88
N CYS A 142 -14.27 -10.66 19.02
CA CYS A 142 -13.91 -9.40 19.69
C CYS A 142 -12.47 -9.39 20.19
N ALA A 143 -11.94 -10.52 20.68
CA ALA A 143 -10.56 -10.62 21.13
C ALA A 143 -9.58 -10.43 19.96
N LEU A 144 -9.86 -11.06 18.82
CA LEU A 144 -9.09 -10.88 17.59
C LEU A 144 -9.12 -9.41 17.12
N ALA A 145 -10.30 -8.78 17.13
CA ALA A 145 -10.43 -7.35 16.81
C ALA A 145 -9.66 -6.46 17.79
N GLY A 146 -9.67 -6.79 19.09
CA GLY A 146 -8.90 -6.10 20.11
C GLY A 146 -7.38 -6.21 19.89
N LEU A 147 -6.89 -7.40 19.56
CA LEU A 147 -5.48 -7.63 19.20
C LEU A 147 -5.08 -6.86 17.93
N LEU A 148 -5.96 -6.79 16.93
CA LEU A 148 -5.72 -5.98 15.73
C LEU A 148 -5.64 -4.48 16.08
N VAL A 149 -6.54 -3.97 16.92
CA VAL A 149 -6.50 -2.56 17.38
C VAL A 149 -5.21 -2.27 18.15
N LEU A 150 -4.78 -3.19 19.02
CA LEU A 150 -3.50 -3.11 19.73
C LEU A 150 -2.31 -3.07 18.76
N LEU A 151 -2.28 -3.97 17.76
CA LEU A 151 -1.24 -3.97 16.73
C LEU A 151 -1.20 -2.63 15.98
N LEU A 152 -2.36 -2.11 15.55
CA LEU A 152 -2.44 -0.80 14.89
C LEU A 152 -1.97 0.34 15.78
N GLN A 153 -2.28 0.29 17.09
CA GLN A 153 -1.82 1.27 18.06
C GLN A 153 -0.29 1.26 18.17
N ILE A 154 0.33 0.08 18.29
CA ILE A 154 1.78 -0.10 18.31
C ILE A 154 2.41 0.47 17.05
N LEU A 155 1.91 0.07 15.88
CA LEU A 155 2.43 0.46 14.57
C LEU A 155 2.33 1.97 14.33
N ARG A 156 1.25 2.62 14.79
CA ARG A 156 1.08 4.08 14.69
C ARG A 156 2.10 4.86 15.50
N ARG A 157 2.62 4.27 16.59
CA ARG A 157 3.53 4.94 17.53
C ARG A 157 5.01 4.73 17.21
N ASP A 158 5.31 3.83 16.28
CA ASP A 158 6.68 3.51 15.94
C ASP A 158 7.42 4.70 15.31
N GLY A 159 8.66 4.91 15.75
CA GLY A 159 9.61 5.89 15.21
C GLY A 159 9.40 7.38 15.55
N GLY A 160 8.73 7.69 16.66
CA GLY A 160 8.70 9.04 17.25
C GLY A 160 9.38 9.10 18.62
N GLU A 161 9.66 10.31 19.14
CA GLU A 161 10.13 10.51 20.54
C GLU A 161 9.20 9.86 21.58
N ALA A 162 7.91 9.74 21.26
CA ALA A 162 6.90 9.07 22.08
C ALA A 162 6.85 7.54 21.90
N ALA A 163 7.66 6.95 21.00
CA ALA A 163 7.67 5.51 20.78
C ALA A 163 8.12 4.79 22.06
N ALA A 164 7.34 3.80 22.51
CA ALA A 164 7.81 2.91 23.57
C ALA A 164 9.08 2.20 23.05
N PRO A 165 10.19 2.21 23.81
CA PRO A 165 11.34 1.38 23.49
C PRO A 165 10.88 -0.05 23.20
N VAL A 166 11.43 -0.67 22.15
CA VAL A 166 11.02 -2.02 21.72
C VAL A 166 11.09 -3.02 22.88
N GLY A 167 12.07 -2.89 23.77
CA GLY A 167 12.19 -3.73 24.96
C GLY A 167 11.09 -3.51 26.01
N GLU A 168 10.52 -2.31 26.13
CA GLU A 168 9.33 -2.08 26.97
C GLU A 168 8.08 -2.68 26.33
N LEU A 169 7.90 -2.44 25.03
CA LEU A 169 6.78 -2.99 24.27
C LEU A 169 6.77 -4.53 24.33
N ALA A 170 7.93 -5.14 24.08
CA ALA A 170 8.09 -6.59 24.12
C ALA A 170 7.76 -7.14 25.51
N ARG A 171 8.23 -6.50 26.60
CA ARG A 171 7.92 -6.94 27.97
C ARG A 171 6.42 -6.90 28.27
N VAL A 172 5.74 -5.83 27.88
CA VAL A 172 4.28 -5.71 28.12
C VAL A 172 3.52 -6.74 27.30
N LEU A 173 3.81 -6.88 26.01
CA LEU A 173 3.13 -7.85 25.16
C LEU A 173 3.40 -9.30 25.58
N VAL A 174 4.66 -9.67 25.80
CA VAL A 174 5.02 -11.02 26.24
C VAL A 174 4.38 -11.30 27.60
N GLY A 175 4.45 -10.36 28.55
CA GLY A 175 3.84 -10.52 29.85
C GLY A 175 2.32 -10.72 29.77
N THR A 176 1.60 -9.86 29.05
CA THR A 176 0.13 -9.94 29.00
C THR A 176 -0.36 -11.15 28.21
N MET A 177 0.30 -11.49 27.09
CA MET A 177 -0.06 -12.66 26.29
C MET A 177 0.27 -13.96 27.01
N SER A 178 1.38 -14.02 27.77
CA SER A 178 1.72 -15.19 28.58
C SER A 178 0.70 -15.43 29.69
N VAL A 179 0.27 -14.36 30.38
CA VAL A 179 -0.80 -14.45 31.38
C VAL A 179 -2.11 -14.93 30.76
N ALA A 180 -2.49 -14.38 29.60
CA ALA A 180 -3.70 -14.83 28.90
C ALA A 180 -3.64 -16.31 28.53
N LEU A 181 -2.52 -16.78 28.00
CA LEU A 181 -2.31 -18.18 27.63
C LEU A 181 -2.40 -19.11 28.85
N ILE A 182 -1.74 -18.76 29.97
CA ILE A 182 -1.79 -19.55 31.20
C ILE A 182 -3.23 -19.65 31.71
N LEU A 183 -3.97 -18.53 31.71
CA LEU A 183 -5.36 -18.49 32.17
C LEU A 183 -6.29 -19.27 31.23
N ASP A 184 -6.07 -19.22 29.91
CA ASP A 184 -6.78 -20.03 28.92
C ASP A 184 -6.58 -21.53 29.18
N ILE A 185 -5.32 -21.97 29.29
CA ILE A 185 -4.97 -23.37 29.61
C ILE A 185 -5.64 -23.80 30.91
N TRP A 186 -5.58 -22.97 31.95
CA TRP A 186 -6.16 -23.30 33.26
C TRP A 186 -7.69 -23.38 33.21
N THR A 187 -8.34 -22.45 32.53
CA THR A 187 -9.80 -22.43 32.32
C THR A 187 -10.27 -23.72 31.64
N ARG A 188 -9.56 -24.15 30.59
CA ARG A 188 -9.85 -25.39 29.88
C ARG A 188 -9.59 -26.63 30.73
N SER A 189 -8.46 -26.66 31.44
CA SER A 189 -8.06 -27.79 32.30
C SER A 189 -9.02 -28.01 33.46
N LEU A 190 -9.62 -26.94 33.98
CA LEU A 190 -10.63 -26.98 35.04
C LEU A 190 -12.06 -27.17 34.51
N ALA A 191 -12.25 -27.33 33.19
CA ALA A 191 -13.56 -27.45 32.54
C ALA A 191 -14.56 -26.35 32.96
N LEU A 192 -14.08 -25.12 33.17
CA LEU A 192 -14.95 -24.00 33.52
C LEU A 192 -15.85 -23.64 32.33
N SER A 193 -17.11 -23.29 32.60
CA SER A 193 -18.07 -22.81 31.58
C SER A 193 -17.76 -21.39 31.06
N PHE A 194 -16.55 -20.89 31.33
CA PHE A 194 -16.09 -19.57 30.97
C PHE A 194 -15.38 -19.62 29.61
N ASP A 195 -15.76 -18.72 28.69
CA ASP A 195 -15.11 -18.62 27.39
C ASP A 195 -13.69 -18.04 27.56
N PRO A 196 -12.63 -18.83 27.30
CA PRO A 196 -11.27 -18.39 27.54
C PRO A 196 -10.82 -17.23 26.64
N ALA A 197 -11.57 -16.91 25.58
CA ALA A 197 -11.30 -15.74 24.74
C ALA A 197 -11.31 -14.41 25.51
N TRP A 198 -12.02 -14.35 26.65
CA TRP A 198 -11.99 -13.19 27.54
C TRP A 198 -10.59 -12.86 28.07
N TRP A 199 -9.72 -13.85 28.26
CA TRP A 199 -8.35 -13.62 28.72
C TRP A 199 -7.50 -12.92 27.68
N TRP A 200 -7.61 -13.37 26.42
CA TRP A 200 -6.96 -12.72 25.27
C TRP A 200 -7.47 -11.31 25.05
N PHE A 201 -8.79 -11.12 25.18
CA PHE A 201 -9.41 -9.80 25.13
C PHE A 201 -8.85 -8.87 26.23
N GLY A 202 -8.87 -9.32 27.48
CA GLY A 202 -8.38 -8.57 28.63
C GLY A 202 -6.91 -8.19 28.50
N ALA A 203 -6.08 -9.10 28.00
CA ALA A 203 -4.66 -8.84 27.72
C ALA A 203 -4.48 -7.76 26.64
N ALA A 204 -5.29 -7.78 25.57
CA ALA A 204 -5.26 -6.75 24.54
C ALA A 204 -5.64 -5.38 25.09
N LEU A 205 -6.73 -5.32 25.89
CA LEU A 205 -7.19 -4.09 26.53
C LEU A 205 -6.15 -3.53 27.51
N PHE A 206 -5.57 -4.37 28.37
CA PHE A 206 -4.54 -3.96 29.32
C PHE A 206 -3.33 -3.38 28.60
N ALA A 207 -2.79 -4.10 27.62
CA ALA A 207 -1.64 -3.64 26.85
C ALA A 207 -1.93 -2.32 26.14
N SER A 208 -3.12 -2.19 25.53
CA SER A 208 -3.53 -0.96 24.85
C SER A 208 -3.68 0.23 25.81
N THR A 209 -4.25 -0.01 26.99
CA THR A 209 -4.44 1.01 28.03
C THR A 209 -3.10 1.46 28.60
N TRP A 210 -2.21 0.52 28.90
CA TRP A 210 -0.85 0.82 29.35
C TRP A 210 -0.11 1.67 28.31
N LEU A 211 -0.22 1.33 27.04
CA LEU A 211 0.33 2.11 25.95
C LEU A 211 -0.28 3.53 25.93
N ASP A 212 -1.60 3.70 25.93
CA ASP A 212 -2.25 5.02 25.97
C ASP A 212 -1.81 5.85 27.19
N TRP A 213 -1.65 5.23 28.35
CA TRP A 213 -1.14 5.89 29.55
C TRP A 213 0.31 6.35 29.42
N GLN A 214 1.23 5.50 28.94
CA GLN A 214 2.63 5.89 28.71
C GLN A 214 2.76 7.07 27.75
N ARG A 215 1.93 7.10 26.71
CA ARG A 215 1.88 8.22 25.76
C ARG A 215 1.51 9.52 26.47
N ILE A 216 0.42 9.51 27.24
CA ILE A 216 -0.06 10.70 27.96
C ILE A 216 1.02 11.17 28.93
N ARG A 217 1.61 10.25 29.72
CA ARG A 217 2.67 10.56 30.67
C ARG A 217 3.88 11.22 30.01
N ARG A 218 4.33 10.73 28.86
CA ARG A 218 5.46 11.32 28.11
C ARG A 218 5.11 12.67 27.49
N ALA A 219 3.87 12.85 27.04
CA ALA A 219 3.40 14.12 26.50
C ALA A 219 3.30 15.22 27.58
N THR A 220 3.10 14.85 28.85
CA THR A 220 3.03 15.80 29.98
C THR A 220 4.39 16.18 30.57
N LEU A 221 5.48 15.47 30.23
CA LEU A 221 6.80 15.83 30.76
C LEU A 221 7.27 17.16 30.14
N PRO A 222 7.74 18.11 30.95
CA PRO A 222 8.27 19.37 30.45
C PRO A 222 9.39 19.09 29.46
N ALA A 223 9.34 19.77 28.33
CA ALA A 223 10.34 19.72 27.28
C ALA A 223 11.69 20.21 27.81
N SER A 224 12.54 19.32 28.31
CA SER A 224 13.79 19.74 28.96
C SER A 224 14.87 20.19 27.96
N ASP A 225 14.62 20.21 26.65
CA ASP A 225 15.57 20.77 25.67
C ASP A 225 14.88 21.32 24.41
N THR A 226 15.04 22.61 24.15
CA THR A 226 14.38 23.36 23.06
C THR A 226 15.14 23.30 21.73
N SER A 227 16.40 22.86 21.70
CA SER A 227 17.27 22.99 20.52
C SER A 227 17.16 21.83 19.51
N ALA A 228 16.82 20.61 19.95
CA ALA A 228 16.72 19.43 19.06
C ALA A 228 15.37 19.31 18.31
N ARG A 229 14.38 20.14 18.66
CA ARG A 229 12.98 19.98 18.19
C ARG A 229 12.68 20.47 16.79
N ALA A 230 13.42 21.43 16.24
CA ALA A 230 12.93 22.19 15.09
C ALA A 230 12.86 21.38 13.77
N THR A 231 13.71 20.37 13.57
CA THR A 231 13.80 19.66 12.29
C THR A 231 13.32 18.21 12.35
N GLY A 232 13.61 17.47 13.44
CA GLY A 232 13.21 16.07 13.59
C GLY A 232 11.74 15.86 13.96
N ALA A 233 11.17 16.77 14.77
CA ALA A 233 9.80 16.61 15.28
C ALA A 233 8.74 16.74 14.17
N SER A 234 9.00 17.53 13.11
CA SER A 234 8.02 17.69 12.01
C SER A 234 7.89 16.44 11.15
N GLU A 235 9.00 15.79 10.76
CA GLU A 235 8.95 14.54 9.99
C GLU A 235 8.28 13.42 10.78
N GLN A 236 8.56 13.34 12.08
CA GLN A 236 8.01 12.32 12.96
C GLN A 236 6.51 12.55 13.22
N ALA A 237 6.09 13.78 13.53
CA ALA A 237 4.67 14.12 13.72
C ALA A 237 3.85 13.87 12.43
N ILE A 238 4.47 14.15 11.28
CA ILE A 238 3.90 13.82 9.97
C ILE A 238 3.84 12.30 9.77
N ALA A 239 4.84 11.52 10.17
CA ALA A 239 4.83 10.06 10.04
C ALA A 239 3.81 9.39 10.98
N SER A 240 3.59 9.95 12.17
CA SER A 240 2.75 9.40 13.25
C SER A 240 1.33 9.96 13.31
N SER A 241 0.76 10.42 12.17
CA SER A 241 -0.47 11.22 12.07
C SER A 241 -1.79 10.59 12.58
N GLY A 242 -1.77 9.68 13.55
CA GLY A 242 -2.89 9.52 14.46
C GLY A 242 -2.94 10.77 15.33
N GLY A 243 -3.91 11.65 15.11
CA GLY A 243 -4.06 12.88 15.89
C GLY A 243 -4.11 12.61 17.40
N PRO A 244 -4.04 13.66 18.24
CA PRO A 244 -3.97 13.57 19.70
C PRO A 244 -5.16 12.85 20.39
N ARG A 245 -6.14 12.36 19.62
CA ARG A 245 -7.41 11.79 20.09
C ARG A 245 -7.58 10.29 19.85
N PHE A 246 -6.61 9.57 19.26
CA PHE A 246 -6.77 8.13 19.08
C PHE A 246 -6.64 7.41 20.44
N ALA A 247 -7.76 7.03 21.04
CA ALA A 247 -7.86 6.24 22.27
C ALA A 247 -8.19 4.79 21.89
N ALA A 248 -7.15 3.99 21.65
CA ALA A 248 -7.32 2.62 21.19
C ALA A 248 -8.00 1.76 22.26
N SER A 249 -7.68 2.00 23.55
CA SER A 249 -8.34 1.32 24.66
C SER A 249 -9.85 1.55 24.70
N MET A 250 -10.33 2.75 24.35
CA MET A 250 -11.76 3.06 24.29
C MET A 250 -12.48 2.32 23.16
N ILE A 251 -11.81 2.12 22.02
CA ILE A 251 -12.35 1.30 20.93
C ILE A 251 -12.45 -0.16 21.37
N ILE A 252 -11.41 -0.68 22.03
CA ILE A 252 -11.42 -2.04 22.59
C ILE A 252 -12.55 -2.15 23.62
N LEU A 253 -12.70 -1.21 24.54
CA LEU A 253 -13.82 -1.18 25.49
C LEU A 253 -15.19 -1.14 24.79
N ALA A 254 -15.35 -0.37 23.71
CA ALA A 254 -16.58 -0.34 22.94
C ALA A 254 -16.88 -1.71 22.31
N LEU A 255 -15.86 -2.43 21.83
CA LEU A 255 -16.02 -3.80 21.33
C LEU A 255 -16.50 -4.75 22.45
N ILE A 256 -16.08 -4.56 23.71
CA ILE A 256 -16.63 -5.32 24.86
C ILE A 256 -18.12 -5.02 25.03
N GLY A 257 -18.49 -3.73 25.03
CA GLY A 257 -19.88 -3.33 25.16
C GLY A 257 -20.74 -3.96 24.07
N VAL A 258 -20.27 -3.93 22.83
CA VAL A 258 -20.94 -4.59 21.70
C VAL A 258 -21.00 -6.11 21.89
N ALA A 259 -19.93 -6.77 22.31
CA ALA A 259 -19.92 -8.22 22.56
C ALA A 259 -20.95 -8.64 23.60
N LEU A 260 -21.03 -7.89 24.71
CA LEU A 260 -21.96 -8.16 25.81
C LEU A 260 -23.41 -7.90 25.39
N LEU A 261 -23.67 -6.82 24.65
CA LEU A 261 -25.00 -6.48 24.13
C LEU A 261 -25.47 -7.49 23.07
N LEU A 262 -24.59 -7.84 22.14
CA LEU A 262 -24.86 -8.81 21.09
C LEU A 262 -25.09 -10.20 21.68
N ARG A 263 -24.36 -10.62 22.71
CA ARG A 263 -24.57 -11.94 23.33
C ARG A 263 -26.01 -12.14 23.79
N SER A 264 -26.57 -11.16 24.51
CA SER A 264 -27.95 -11.22 24.99
C SER A 264 -28.98 -11.12 23.86
N TRP A 265 -28.66 -10.42 22.77
CA TRP A 265 -29.51 -10.36 21.59
C TRP A 265 -29.47 -11.67 20.78
N LEU A 266 -28.29 -12.20 20.51
CA LEU A 266 -28.04 -13.46 19.79
C LEU A 266 -28.67 -14.65 20.51
N ALA A 267 -28.49 -14.72 21.84
CA ALA A 267 -29.12 -15.76 22.66
C ALA A 267 -30.66 -15.72 22.57
N ARG A 268 -31.26 -14.53 22.51
CA ARG A 268 -32.72 -14.37 22.34
C ARG A 268 -33.22 -14.81 20.96
N HIS A 269 -32.40 -14.66 19.93
CA HIS A 269 -32.77 -15.01 18.54
C HIS A 269 -32.25 -16.40 18.12
N GLN A 270 -31.76 -17.20 19.07
CA GLN A 270 -31.17 -18.52 18.81
C GLN A 270 -30.07 -18.50 17.73
N VAL A 271 -29.41 -17.35 17.56
CA VAL A 271 -28.25 -17.23 16.67
C VAL A 271 -27.05 -17.74 17.46
N THR A 272 -26.93 -19.07 17.53
CA THR A 272 -25.88 -19.79 18.25
C THR A 272 -24.64 -20.06 17.39
N SER A 273 -24.67 -19.72 16.10
CA SER A 273 -23.51 -19.92 15.25
C SER A 273 -22.42 -18.92 15.62
N GLY A 274 -21.33 -19.41 16.20
CA GLY A 274 -20.07 -18.67 16.13
C GLY A 274 -19.65 -18.49 14.68
N VAL A 275 -18.60 -17.71 14.45
CA VAL A 275 -18.12 -17.39 13.10
C VAL A 275 -17.06 -18.42 12.72
N PRO A 276 -17.28 -19.27 11.69
CA PRO A 276 -16.23 -20.15 11.17
C PRO A 276 -14.97 -19.36 10.83
N VAL A 277 -13.80 -19.88 11.19
CA VAL A 277 -12.52 -19.20 10.93
C VAL A 277 -12.32 -18.93 9.43
N GLU A 278 -12.77 -19.84 8.57
CA GLU A 278 -12.81 -19.67 7.12
C GLU A 278 -13.49 -18.35 6.70
N GLN A 279 -14.62 -18.00 7.30
CA GLN A 279 -15.32 -16.74 7.00
C GLN A 279 -14.50 -15.51 7.41
N VAL A 280 -13.77 -15.58 8.53
CA VAL A 280 -12.86 -14.50 8.95
C VAL A 280 -11.72 -14.35 7.93
N MET A 281 -11.17 -15.46 7.45
CA MET A 281 -10.14 -15.45 6.42
C MET A 281 -10.65 -14.89 5.10
N ALA A 282 -11.87 -15.25 4.69
CA ALA A 282 -12.54 -14.68 3.52
C ALA A 282 -12.70 -13.15 3.65
N VAL A 283 -13.10 -12.65 4.83
CA VAL A 283 -13.16 -11.20 5.10
C VAL A 283 -11.78 -10.54 4.97
N VAL A 284 -10.72 -11.18 5.49
CA VAL A 284 -9.35 -10.68 5.34
C VAL A 284 -8.94 -10.63 3.86
N ALA A 285 -9.26 -11.66 3.08
CA ALA A 285 -8.98 -11.70 1.65
C ALA A 285 -9.73 -10.59 0.88
N VAL A 286 -11.01 -10.36 1.19
CA VAL A 286 -11.81 -9.26 0.61
C VAL A 286 -11.20 -7.91 0.97
N ILE A 287 -10.84 -7.69 2.24
CA ILE A 287 -10.18 -6.45 2.68
C ILE A 287 -8.84 -6.25 1.94
N ALA A 288 -8.05 -7.32 1.78
CA ALA A 288 -6.78 -7.26 1.07
C ALA A 288 -6.99 -6.91 -0.42
N ALA A 289 -8.00 -7.48 -1.07
CA ALA A 289 -8.36 -7.17 -2.45
C ALA A 289 -8.81 -5.71 -2.60
N LEU A 290 -9.69 -5.21 -1.73
CA LEU A 290 -10.12 -3.81 -1.72
C LEU A 290 -8.96 -2.85 -1.43
N TRP A 291 -8.07 -3.23 -0.50
CA TRP A 291 -6.87 -2.46 -0.19
C TRP A 291 -5.93 -2.43 -1.40
N ASN A 292 -5.79 -3.52 -2.16
CA ASN A 292 -5.00 -3.51 -3.40
C ASN A 292 -5.50 -2.44 -4.38
N PHE A 293 -6.80 -2.39 -4.69
CA PHE A 293 -7.37 -1.35 -5.55
C PHE A 293 -7.12 0.06 -5.01
N TRP A 294 -7.42 0.26 -3.72
CA TRP A 294 -7.15 1.54 -3.05
C TRP A 294 -5.68 1.93 -3.15
N HIS A 295 -4.76 1.00 -2.92
CA HIS A 295 -3.32 1.21 -2.93
C HIS A 295 -2.84 1.67 -4.30
N VAL A 296 -3.26 1.01 -5.38
CA VAL A 296 -2.90 1.43 -6.75
C VAL A 296 -3.36 2.86 -7.03
N TYR A 297 -4.61 3.20 -6.70
CA TYR A 297 -5.10 4.57 -6.92
C TYR A 297 -4.41 5.60 -6.03
N MET A 298 -4.06 5.24 -4.79
CA MET A 298 -3.31 6.13 -3.92
C MET A 298 -1.87 6.37 -4.39
N GLN A 299 -1.26 5.41 -5.09
CA GLN A 299 0.00 5.62 -5.80
C GLN A 299 -0.16 6.64 -6.94
N LYS A 300 -1.19 6.46 -7.79
CA LYS A 300 -1.49 7.41 -8.88
C LYS A 300 -1.77 8.82 -8.34
N TYR A 301 -2.51 8.91 -7.24
CA TYR A 301 -2.67 10.15 -6.48
C TYR A 301 -1.33 10.76 -6.07
N GLY A 302 -0.43 9.97 -5.48
CA GLY A 302 0.92 10.42 -5.08
C GLY A 302 1.71 11.02 -6.25
N ILE A 303 1.67 10.36 -7.41
CA ILE A 303 2.32 10.84 -8.65
C ILE A 303 1.68 12.15 -9.13
N MET A 304 0.35 12.27 -9.11
CA MET A 304 -0.34 13.53 -9.45
C MET A 304 0.04 14.67 -8.50
N ARG A 305 0.20 14.39 -7.19
CA ARG A 305 0.65 15.38 -6.21
C ARG A 305 2.10 15.83 -6.45
N MET A 306 2.96 14.91 -6.87
CA MET A 306 4.32 15.22 -7.28
C MET A 306 4.34 16.18 -8.48
N TYR A 307 3.57 15.91 -9.54
CA TYR A 307 3.50 16.83 -10.69
C TYR A 307 2.86 18.17 -10.33
N ASN A 308 1.87 18.19 -9.44
CA ASN A 308 1.30 19.44 -8.94
C ASN A 308 2.36 20.29 -8.22
N ALA A 309 3.21 19.67 -7.39
CA ALA A 309 4.32 20.36 -6.73
C ALA A 309 5.37 20.88 -7.73
N LYS A 310 5.69 20.12 -8.78
CA LYS A 310 6.63 20.56 -9.83
C LYS A 310 6.04 21.67 -10.71
N ALA A 311 4.74 21.65 -10.99
CA ALA A 311 4.05 22.69 -11.75
C ALA A 311 4.12 24.06 -11.03
N ARG A 312 3.95 24.07 -9.70
CA ARG A 312 4.08 25.28 -8.88
C ARG A 312 5.44 25.96 -9.02
N GLY A 313 6.52 25.18 -9.11
CA GLY A 313 7.87 25.73 -9.30
C GLY A 313 8.13 26.35 -10.68
N ARG A 314 7.21 26.15 -11.65
CA ARG A 314 7.38 26.59 -13.04
C ARG A 314 6.61 27.86 -13.38
N PHE A 315 5.42 28.04 -12.81
CA PHE A 315 4.59 29.20 -13.10
C PHE A 315 4.87 30.28 -12.05
N GLU A 316 5.68 31.28 -12.41
CA GLU A 316 5.92 32.46 -11.57
C GLU A 316 4.59 33.20 -11.32
N GLY A 317 4.23 33.37 -10.04
CA GLY A 317 2.98 33.99 -9.59
C GLY A 317 2.27 33.17 -8.51
N GLU A 318 1.15 33.68 -8.00
CA GLU A 318 0.22 32.95 -7.11
C GLU A 318 -0.54 31.84 -7.87
N ALA A 319 0.18 30.96 -8.58
CA ALA A 319 -0.43 29.79 -9.20
C ALA A 319 -1.09 28.95 -8.08
N ALA A 320 -2.43 28.93 -8.09
CA ALA A 320 -3.20 28.24 -7.08
C ALA A 320 -2.86 26.75 -7.10
N GLU A 321 -2.63 26.14 -5.95
CA GLU A 321 -2.39 24.71 -5.88
C GLU A 321 -3.71 23.96 -6.13
N VAL A 322 -3.70 22.93 -6.99
CA VAL A 322 -4.87 22.06 -7.07
C VAL A 322 -5.11 21.40 -5.71
N PRO A 323 -6.31 21.53 -5.11
CA PRO A 323 -6.58 20.96 -3.82
C PRO A 323 -6.40 19.44 -3.83
N GLY A 324 -5.75 18.91 -2.79
CA GLY A 324 -5.49 17.47 -2.71
C GLY A 324 -6.74 16.58 -2.68
N TRP A 325 -7.92 17.12 -2.33
CA TRP A 325 -9.17 16.37 -2.42
C TRP A 325 -9.61 16.15 -3.87
N ALA A 326 -9.31 17.09 -4.79
CA ALA A 326 -9.73 17.00 -6.19
C ALA A 326 -8.98 15.88 -6.91
N ASP A 327 -7.66 15.78 -6.70
CA ASP A 327 -6.85 14.67 -7.23
C ASP A 327 -7.29 13.32 -6.65
N ARG A 328 -7.60 13.28 -5.34
CA ARG A 328 -8.07 12.07 -4.68
C ARG A 328 -9.44 11.64 -5.23
N ALA A 329 -10.35 12.59 -5.42
CA ALA A 329 -11.66 12.32 -6.00
C ALA A 329 -11.52 11.76 -7.42
N LEU A 330 -10.68 12.38 -8.26
CA LEU A 330 -10.46 11.95 -9.65
C LEU A 330 -10.03 10.48 -9.74
N VAL A 331 -9.07 10.06 -8.91
CA VAL A 331 -8.58 8.68 -8.98
C VAL A 331 -9.57 7.67 -8.38
N LEU A 332 -10.33 8.05 -7.35
CA LEU A 332 -11.23 7.13 -6.65
C LEU A 332 -12.66 7.08 -7.20
N CYS A 333 -13.08 8.05 -8.01
CA CYS A 333 -14.46 8.10 -8.52
C CYS A 333 -14.83 6.89 -9.39
N TRP A 334 -13.83 6.17 -9.91
CA TRP A 334 -14.01 4.98 -10.73
C TRP A 334 -14.38 3.73 -9.92
N LEU A 335 -13.96 3.62 -8.65
CA LEU A 335 -14.19 2.42 -7.84
C LEU A 335 -15.68 2.06 -7.71
N PRO A 336 -16.59 3.00 -7.34
CA PRO A 336 -18.01 2.69 -7.27
C PRO A 336 -18.59 2.22 -8.60
N LEU A 337 -18.12 2.79 -9.72
CA LEU A 337 -18.58 2.43 -11.06
C LEU A 337 -18.14 1.01 -11.45
N TYR A 338 -16.92 0.58 -11.07
CA TYR A 338 -16.49 -0.80 -11.26
C TYR A 338 -17.39 -1.79 -10.53
N PHE A 339 -17.73 -1.51 -9.27
CA PHE A 339 -18.62 -2.40 -8.52
C PHE A 339 -20.04 -2.41 -9.10
N ALA A 340 -20.59 -1.24 -9.45
CA ALA A 340 -21.95 -1.14 -9.98
C ALA A 340 -22.11 -1.79 -11.37
N TYR A 341 -21.05 -1.80 -12.19
CA TYR A 341 -21.11 -2.29 -13.57
C TYR A 341 -20.41 -3.63 -13.78
N LEU A 342 -19.11 -3.72 -13.45
CA LEU A 342 -18.30 -4.91 -13.74
C LEU A 342 -18.63 -6.08 -12.81
N GLY A 343 -19.02 -5.80 -11.56
CA GLY A 343 -19.39 -6.83 -10.58
C GLY A 343 -20.49 -7.76 -11.10
N PRO A 344 -21.68 -7.23 -11.45
CA PRO A 344 -22.76 -8.04 -12.03
C PRO A 344 -22.37 -8.67 -13.37
N LEU A 345 -21.74 -7.90 -14.27
CA LEU A 345 -21.41 -8.34 -15.63
C LEU A 345 -20.44 -9.52 -15.68
N TYR A 346 -19.47 -9.56 -14.76
CA TYR A 346 -18.42 -10.58 -14.74
C TYR A 346 -18.51 -11.50 -13.52
N ARG A 347 -19.73 -11.70 -13.00
CA ARG A 347 -19.99 -12.54 -11.82
C ARG A 347 -19.38 -13.94 -11.94
N GLU A 348 -19.60 -14.60 -13.07
CA GLU A 348 -19.12 -15.96 -13.31
C GLU A 348 -17.59 -16.02 -13.34
N ILE A 349 -16.96 -15.10 -14.07
CA ILE A 349 -15.49 -14.98 -14.10
C ILE A 349 -14.93 -14.72 -12.70
N ALA A 350 -15.58 -13.87 -11.91
CA ALA A 350 -15.14 -13.57 -10.55
C ALA A 350 -15.32 -14.77 -9.61
N VAL A 351 -16.29 -15.66 -9.86
CA VAL A 351 -16.43 -16.91 -9.09
C VAL A 351 -15.36 -17.93 -9.53
N ASP A 352 -15.16 -18.10 -10.84
CA ASP A 352 -14.22 -19.08 -11.41
C ASP A 352 -12.75 -18.77 -11.14
N TYR A 353 -12.38 -17.49 -11.03
CA TYR A 353 -11.00 -17.09 -10.74
C TYR A 353 -10.68 -17.04 -9.24
N PHE A 354 -11.71 -17.03 -8.39
CA PHE A 354 -11.58 -16.94 -6.95
C PHE A 354 -12.40 -18.06 -6.30
N ASP A 355 -11.99 -19.32 -6.55
CA ASP A 355 -12.60 -20.52 -5.97
C ASP A 355 -12.87 -20.35 -4.45
N ASP A 356 -11.92 -19.77 -3.72
CA ASP A 356 -12.04 -19.53 -2.27
C ASP A 356 -12.97 -18.36 -1.89
N ALA A 357 -13.29 -17.45 -2.82
CA ALA A 357 -14.23 -16.34 -2.59
C ALA A 357 -15.68 -16.72 -2.91
N ALA A 358 -15.93 -17.91 -3.48
CA ALA A 358 -17.24 -18.38 -3.89
C ALA A 358 -18.26 -18.44 -2.75
N ALA A 359 -17.84 -18.51 -1.49
CA ALA A 359 -18.75 -18.53 -0.34
C ALA A 359 -19.44 -17.17 -0.06
N VAL A 360 -18.75 -16.05 -0.32
CA VAL A 360 -19.24 -14.70 0.05
C VAL A 360 -19.61 -13.88 -1.18
N LEU A 361 -18.88 -14.08 -2.27
CA LEU A 361 -18.99 -13.28 -3.48
C LEU A 361 -20.38 -13.35 -4.14
N PRO A 362 -21.08 -14.50 -4.21
CA PRO A 362 -22.39 -14.58 -4.86
C PRO A 362 -23.45 -13.69 -4.21
N GLY A 363 -23.53 -13.68 -2.88
CA GLY A 363 -24.52 -12.86 -2.16
C GLY A 363 -24.25 -11.36 -2.33
N PHE A 364 -22.98 -10.96 -2.27
CA PHE A 364 -22.58 -9.58 -2.53
C PHE A 364 -22.88 -9.14 -3.96
N LEU A 365 -22.55 -9.98 -4.96
CA LEU A 365 -22.81 -9.68 -6.36
C LEU A 365 -24.31 -9.64 -6.67
N SER A 366 -25.12 -10.50 -6.05
CA SER A 366 -26.58 -10.43 -6.15
C SER A 366 -27.16 -9.14 -5.56
N LEU A 367 -26.62 -8.66 -4.44
CA LEU A 367 -27.01 -7.35 -3.90
C LEU A 367 -26.64 -6.22 -4.85
N LEU A 368 -25.42 -6.23 -5.40
CA LEU A 368 -24.97 -5.23 -6.38
C LEU A 368 -25.85 -5.20 -7.62
N ASP A 369 -26.24 -6.37 -8.12
CA ASP A 369 -27.14 -6.52 -9.26
C ASP A 369 -28.54 -5.93 -8.96
N GLN A 370 -29.11 -6.24 -7.80
CA GLN A 370 -30.42 -5.70 -7.36
C GLN A 370 -30.44 -4.17 -7.27
N ILE A 371 -29.34 -3.55 -6.84
CA ILE A 371 -29.24 -2.09 -6.69
C ILE A 371 -28.62 -1.40 -7.92
N SER A 372 -28.30 -2.15 -8.98
CA SER A 372 -27.56 -1.65 -10.15
C SER A 372 -28.31 -0.53 -10.88
N SER A 373 -29.64 -0.64 -11.01
CA SER A 373 -30.50 0.35 -11.69
C SER A 373 -30.41 1.76 -11.09
N VAL A 374 -30.15 1.86 -9.78
CA VAL A 374 -29.97 3.13 -9.06
C VAL A 374 -28.49 3.51 -8.97
N THR A 375 -27.64 2.56 -8.63
CA THR A 375 -26.21 2.83 -8.38
C THR A 375 -25.44 3.14 -9.66
N LEU A 376 -25.79 2.53 -10.79
CA LEU A 376 -25.11 2.77 -12.07
C LEU A 376 -25.22 4.23 -12.55
N PRO A 377 -26.42 4.83 -12.75
CA PRO A 377 -26.52 6.22 -13.18
C PRO A 377 -25.91 7.19 -12.16
N LEU A 378 -26.03 6.90 -10.86
CA LEU A 378 -25.41 7.71 -9.80
C LEU A 378 -23.88 7.71 -9.89
N THR A 379 -23.27 6.53 -10.08
CA THR A 379 -21.80 6.40 -10.14
C THR A 379 -21.24 6.99 -11.43
N ILE A 380 -21.95 6.90 -12.56
CA ILE A 380 -21.63 7.62 -13.81
C ILE A 380 -21.67 9.14 -13.56
N ALA A 381 -22.72 9.66 -12.92
CA ALA A 381 -22.83 11.07 -12.60
C ALA A 381 -21.68 11.55 -11.69
N ILE A 382 -21.29 10.75 -10.68
CA ILE A 382 -20.14 11.04 -9.83
C ILE A 382 -18.86 11.18 -10.66
N VAL A 383 -18.59 10.25 -11.59
CA VAL A 383 -17.40 10.30 -12.46
C VAL A 383 -17.39 11.61 -13.27
N ILE A 384 -18.51 11.96 -13.92
CA ILE A 384 -18.62 13.17 -14.75
C ILE A 384 -18.38 14.44 -13.90
N VAL A 385 -19.08 14.56 -12.76
CA VAL A 385 -18.97 15.72 -11.87
C VAL A 385 -17.54 15.87 -11.34
N VAL A 386 -16.92 14.78 -10.89
CA VAL A 386 -15.55 14.80 -10.37
C VAL A 386 -14.55 15.23 -11.44
N HIS A 387 -14.68 14.75 -12.69
CA HIS A 387 -13.81 15.19 -13.79
C HIS A 387 -13.99 16.68 -14.08
N GLY A 388 -15.23 17.19 -14.10
CA GLY A 388 -15.51 18.62 -14.27
C GLY A 388 -14.92 19.48 -13.15
N LEU A 389 -15.05 19.05 -11.89
CA LEU A 389 -14.46 19.73 -10.72
C LEU A 389 -12.93 19.72 -10.79
N TRP A 390 -12.33 18.61 -11.17
CA TRP A 390 -10.88 18.49 -11.32
C TRP A 390 -10.35 19.37 -12.45
N LEU A 391 -10.99 19.36 -13.63
CA LEU A 391 -10.62 20.22 -14.76
C LEU A 391 -10.73 21.71 -14.41
N ARG A 392 -11.79 22.10 -13.69
CA ARG A 392 -11.95 23.48 -13.18
C ARG A 392 -10.83 23.85 -12.19
N ALA A 393 -10.45 22.93 -11.30
CA ALA A 393 -9.36 23.16 -10.37
C ALA A 393 -8.01 23.28 -11.11
N GLU A 394 -7.74 22.43 -12.09
CA GLU A 394 -6.52 22.47 -12.89
C GLU A 394 -6.45 23.72 -13.78
N TRP A 395 -7.58 24.12 -14.39
CA TRP A 395 -7.66 25.36 -15.16
C TRP A 395 -7.32 26.58 -14.29
N ARG A 396 -7.84 26.64 -13.07
CA ARG A 396 -7.52 27.72 -12.13
C ARG A 396 -6.06 27.71 -11.68
N ALA A 397 -5.49 26.53 -11.48
CA ALA A 397 -4.13 26.36 -11.00
C ALA A 397 -3.07 26.65 -12.06
N SER A 398 -3.22 26.07 -13.25
CA SER A 398 -2.18 26.04 -14.29
C SER A 398 -2.68 26.46 -15.67
N ARG A 399 -3.96 26.78 -15.83
CA ARG A 399 -4.61 26.97 -17.15
C ARG A 399 -4.42 25.76 -18.07
N LEU A 400 -4.41 24.56 -17.49
CA LEU A 400 -4.14 23.30 -18.19
C LEU A 400 -2.76 23.30 -18.90
N ARG A 401 -1.77 24.03 -18.37
CA ARG A 401 -0.42 24.07 -18.97
C ARG A 401 0.52 22.99 -18.43
N SER A 402 0.12 22.27 -17.37
CA SER A 402 0.92 21.21 -16.78
C SER A 402 0.77 19.89 -17.55
N VAL A 403 1.52 19.76 -18.65
CA VAL A 403 1.53 18.57 -19.52
C VAL A 403 1.70 17.24 -18.75
N PRO A 404 2.67 17.08 -17.82
CA PRO A 404 2.86 15.82 -17.10
C PRO A 404 1.62 15.43 -16.28
N ARG A 405 0.96 16.44 -15.70
CA ARG A 405 -0.21 16.25 -14.84
C ARG A 405 -1.46 15.89 -15.65
N LEU A 406 -1.65 16.55 -16.79
CA LEU A 406 -2.71 16.22 -17.74
C LEU A 406 -2.54 14.81 -18.31
N LEU A 407 -1.31 14.43 -18.67
CA LEU A 407 -1.02 13.09 -19.18
C LEU A 407 -1.24 12.02 -18.12
N MET A 408 -0.84 12.26 -16.87
CA MET A 408 -1.08 11.32 -15.77
C MET A 408 -2.58 11.15 -15.49
N ALA A 409 -3.33 12.25 -15.45
CA ALA A 409 -4.78 12.22 -15.27
C ALA A 409 -5.48 11.50 -16.43
N GLY A 410 -5.15 11.88 -17.67
CA GLY A 410 -5.69 11.28 -18.87
C GLY A 410 -5.33 9.80 -19.03
N GLY A 411 -4.10 9.41 -18.70
CA GLY A 411 -3.64 8.03 -18.70
C GLY A 411 -4.34 7.16 -17.66
N THR A 412 -4.58 7.72 -16.46
CA THR A 412 -5.35 7.05 -15.40
C THR A 412 -6.81 6.86 -15.80
N THR A 413 -7.45 7.92 -16.32
CA THR A 413 -8.83 7.86 -16.83
C THR A 413 -8.94 6.92 -18.04
N GLY A 414 -7.97 6.94 -18.96
CA GLY A 414 -7.93 6.06 -20.13
C GLY A 414 -7.85 4.58 -19.73
N LEU A 415 -6.95 4.23 -18.81
CA LEU A 415 -6.88 2.89 -18.25
C LEU A 415 -8.19 2.50 -17.55
N ALA A 416 -8.80 3.43 -16.81
CA ALA A 416 -10.06 3.19 -16.14
C ALA A 416 -11.21 2.92 -17.11
N LEU A 417 -11.26 3.65 -18.23
CA LEU A 417 -12.24 3.44 -19.31
C LEU A 417 -12.05 2.10 -20.02
N CYS A 418 -10.82 1.61 -20.15
CA CYS A 418 -10.53 0.33 -20.80
C CYS A 418 -11.28 -0.85 -20.15
N PHE A 419 -11.54 -0.80 -18.84
CA PHE A 419 -12.30 -1.84 -18.13
C PHE A 419 -13.74 -2.02 -18.64
N PHE A 420 -14.30 -1.01 -19.33
CA PHE A 420 -15.66 -1.03 -19.87
C PHE A 420 -15.72 -1.38 -21.35
N VAL A 421 -14.56 -1.38 -22.03
CA VAL A 421 -14.49 -1.53 -23.49
C VAL A 421 -13.84 -2.86 -23.88
N PHE A 422 -12.90 -3.35 -23.07
CA PHE A 422 -12.13 -4.54 -23.37
C PHE A 422 -12.32 -5.63 -22.32
N ASP A 423 -11.81 -6.82 -22.63
CA ASP A 423 -11.77 -7.95 -21.70
C ASP A 423 -11.17 -7.54 -20.34
N PRO A 424 -11.90 -7.72 -19.23
CA PRO A 424 -11.50 -7.19 -17.93
C PRO A 424 -10.26 -7.88 -17.36
N ILE A 425 -9.98 -9.14 -17.76
CA ILE A 425 -8.78 -9.86 -17.33
C ILE A 425 -7.56 -9.23 -18.00
N LYS A 426 -7.64 -8.98 -19.32
CA LYS A 426 -6.57 -8.31 -20.08
C LYS A 426 -6.31 -6.90 -19.54
N VAL A 427 -7.37 -6.15 -19.24
CA VAL A 427 -7.25 -4.80 -18.65
C VAL A 427 -6.68 -4.86 -17.23
N TYR A 428 -7.09 -5.85 -16.42
CA TYR A 428 -6.54 -6.05 -15.08
C TYR A 428 -5.04 -6.37 -15.11
N LEU A 429 -4.57 -7.18 -16.06
CA LEU A 429 -3.13 -7.41 -16.27
C LEU A 429 -2.40 -6.11 -16.59
N ALA A 430 -2.94 -5.31 -17.51
CA ALA A 430 -2.37 -4.01 -17.86
C ALA A 430 -2.36 -3.03 -16.67
N PHE A 431 -3.42 -3.06 -15.84
CA PHE A 431 -3.53 -2.28 -14.61
C PHE A 431 -2.47 -2.69 -13.57
N ALA A 432 -2.32 -3.99 -13.32
CA ALA A 432 -1.32 -4.53 -12.39
C ALA A 432 0.12 -4.26 -12.85
N PHE A 433 0.38 -4.39 -14.16
CA PHE A 433 1.67 -4.05 -14.76
C PHE A 433 1.97 -2.56 -14.61
N SER A 434 1.01 -1.70 -14.95
CA SER A 434 1.15 -0.24 -14.85
C SER A 434 1.53 0.16 -13.42
N HIS A 435 0.80 -0.34 -12.43
CA HIS A 435 1.11 -0.10 -11.01
C HIS A 435 2.54 -0.53 -10.64
N ALA A 436 2.95 -1.73 -11.06
CA ALA A 436 4.27 -2.28 -10.75
C ALA A 436 5.40 -1.45 -11.38
N VAL A 437 5.26 -1.05 -12.65
CA VAL A 437 6.27 -0.25 -13.37
C VAL A 437 6.38 1.15 -12.79
N GLU A 438 5.25 1.80 -12.52
CA GLU A 438 5.20 3.09 -11.83
C GLU A 438 6.03 3.05 -10.53
N TYR A 439 5.78 2.03 -9.71
CA TYR A 439 6.49 1.86 -8.44
C TYR A 439 7.99 1.63 -8.65
N CYS A 440 8.36 0.69 -9.52
CA CYS A 440 9.76 0.37 -9.80
C CYS A 440 10.54 1.59 -10.28
N VAL A 441 9.98 2.39 -11.20
CA VAL A 441 10.63 3.62 -11.69
C VAL A 441 10.71 4.68 -10.59
N PHE A 442 9.67 4.82 -9.77
CA PHE A 442 9.68 5.75 -8.63
C PHE A 442 10.78 5.41 -7.63
N VAL A 443 10.87 4.14 -7.20
CA VAL A 443 11.88 3.68 -6.25
C VAL A 443 13.27 3.75 -6.84
N TRP A 444 13.44 3.39 -8.12
CA TRP A 444 14.70 3.52 -8.83
C TRP A 444 15.19 4.97 -8.87
N ALA A 445 14.33 5.92 -9.26
CA ALA A 445 14.66 7.34 -9.31
C ALA A 445 15.07 7.87 -7.92
N TYR A 446 14.29 7.50 -6.89
CA TYR A 446 14.60 7.84 -5.51
C TYR A 446 15.96 7.30 -5.05
N GLN A 447 16.20 6.00 -5.27
CA GLN A 447 17.44 5.33 -4.86
C GLN A 447 18.65 5.91 -5.60
N ARG A 448 18.51 6.15 -6.91
CA ARG A 448 19.55 6.75 -7.74
C ARG A 448 20.00 8.11 -7.20
N LYS A 449 19.06 8.96 -6.77
CA LYS A 449 19.37 10.28 -6.20
C LYS A 449 19.90 10.19 -4.77
N ARG A 450 19.27 9.39 -3.91
CA ARG A 450 19.66 9.26 -2.49
C ARG A 450 21.05 8.65 -2.30
N TYR A 451 21.41 7.67 -3.12
CA TYR A 451 22.65 6.89 -2.98
C TYR A 451 23.71 7.28 -4.02
N GLN A 452 23.56 8.41 -4.72
CA GLN A 452 24.57 8.93 -5.65
C GLN A 452 25.88 9.24 -4.93
N GLY A 453 25.81 9.79 -3.72
CA GLY A 453 26.96 10.10 -2.87
C GLY A 453 27.07 9.16 -1.66
N PRO A 454 28.28 9.07 -1.05
CA PRO A 454 28.44 8.35 0.20
C PRO A 454 27.59 9.01 1.30
N LEU A 455 26.78 8.19 1.98
CA LEU A 455 26.04 8.61 3.17
C LEU A 455 26.91 8.37 4.40
N ALA A 456 26.77 9.22 5.42
CA ALA A 456 27.58 9.16 6.65
C ALA A 456 27.54 7.79 7.35
N HIS A 457 26.44 7.05 7.22
CA HIS A 457 26.26 5.72 7.83
C HIS A 457 26.56 4.54 6.89
N ASP A 458 27.07 4.79 5.69
CA ASP A 458 27.48 3.80 4.66
C ASP A 458 26.57 2.55 4.56
N PRO A 459 25.32 2.71 4.12
CA PRO A 459 24.37 1.60 4.06
C PRO A 459 24.79 0.54 3.02
N THR A 460 24.51 -0.73 3.31
CA THR A 460 24.76 -1.85 2.38
C THR A 460 24.05 -1.65 1.05
N LEU A 461 22.86 -1.04 1.06
CA LEU A 461 22.15 -0.68 -0.17
C LEU A 461 22.97 0.26 -1.05
N GLY A 462 23.56 1.31 -0.46
CA GLY A 462 24.39 2.26 -1.19
C GLY A 462 25.60 1.59 -1.85
N ARG A 463 26.20 0.60 -1.18
CA ARG A 463 27.30 -0.21 -1.75
C ARG A 463 26.84 -1.08 -2.92
N ALA A 464 25.67 -1.72 -2.81
CA ALA A 464 25.10 -2.54 -3.89
C ALA A 464 24.72 -1.68 -5.11
N LEU A 465 24.14 -0.50 -4.88
CA LEU A 465 23.71 0.44 -5.93
C LEU A 465 24.87 1.14 -6.66
N ARG A 466 26.14 0.93 -6.25
CA ARG A 466 27.30 1.29 -7.07
C ARG A 466 27.37 0.48 -8.37
N ARG A 467 26.70 -0.68 -8.42
CA ARG A 467 26.53 -1.52 -9.62
C ARG A 467 25.02 -1.72 -9.88
N PRO A 468 24.28 -0.65 -10.24
CA PRO A 468 22.83 -0.67 -10.25
C PRO A 468 22.28 -1.71 -11.22
N LEU A 469 22.91 -1.90 -12.39
CA LEU A 469 22.50 -2.91 -13.36
C LEU A 469 22.55 -4.33 -12.75
N LEU A 470 23.67 -4.71 -12.13
CA LEU A 470 23.80 -6.02 -11.49
C LEU A 470 22.82 -6.19 -10.33
N PHE A 471 22.59 -5.12 -9.56
CA PHE A 471 21.65 -5.15 -8.45
C PHE A 471 20.21 -5.39 -8.93
N TYR A 472 19.73 -4.62 -9.90
CA TYR A 472 18.36 -4.75 -10.40
C TYR A 472 18.17 -6.02 -11.23
N LEU A 473 19.13 -6.42 -12.07
CA LEU A 473 19.09 -7.72 -12.75
C LEU A 473 19.11 -8.88 -11.75
N GLY A 474 19.95 -8.80 -10.72
CA GLY A 474 19.98 -9.79 -9.66
C GLY A 474 18.65 -9.91 -8.94
N MET A 475 17.96 -8.80 -8.68
CA MET A 475 16.61 -8.81 -8.12
C MET A 475 15.57 -9.40 -9.07
N ILE A 476 15.58 -9.02 -10.35
CA ILE A 476 14.69 -9.57 -11.38
C ILE A 476 14.88 -11.09 -11.47
N LEU A 477 16.13 -11.55 -11.52
CA LEU A 477 16.44 -12.97 -11.59
C LEU A 477 16.01 -13.69 -10.30
N LEU A 478 16.40 -13.18 -9.13
CA LEU A 478 16.11 -13.82 -7.85
C LEU A 478 14.61 -13.93 -7.59
N PHE A 479 13.85 -12.84 -7.72
CA PHE A 479 12.42 -12.86 -7.40
C PHE A 479 11.57 -13.30 -8.60
N GLY A 480 11.85 -12.80 -9.79
CA GLY A 480 11.07 -13.14 -10.98
C GLY A 480 11.18 -14.62 -11.35
N VAL A 481 12.40 -15.17 -11.41
CA VAL A 481 12.60 -16.58 -11.76
C VAL A 481 12.12 -17.49 -10.63
N ALA A 482 12.49 -17.21 -9.37
CA ALA A 482 12.08 -18.07 -8.26
C ALA A 482 10.55 -18.14 -8.15
N ILE A 483 9.83 -17.03 -8.32
CA ILE A 483 8.37 -17.01 -8.23
C ILE A 483 7.73 -17.68 -9.43
N MET A 484 8.26 -17.47 -10.64
CA MET A 484 7.81 -18.22 -11.81
C MET A 484 7.96 -19.73 -11.61
N LEU A 485 9.09 -20.18 -11.07
CA LEU A 485 9.30 -21.58 -10.73
C LEU A 485 8.30 -22.02 -9.65
N LEU A 486 8.27 -21.38 -8.48
CA LEU A 486 7.40 -21.76 -7.35
C LEU A 486 5.90 -21.82 -7.71
N LYS A 487 5.41 -20.86 -8.50
CA LYS A 487 3.98 -20.73 -8.80
C LYS A 487 3.51 -21.59 -9.97
N TYR A 488 4.40 -21.95 -10.89
CA TYR A 488 4.02 -22.57 -12.17
C TYR A 488 4.78 -23.86 -12.52
N TRP A 489 5.67 -24.35 -11.64
CA TRP A 489 6.43 -25.60 -11.80
C TRP A 489 5.56 -26.81 -12.19
N GLY A 490 4.66 -27.26 -11.31
CA GLY A 490 3.84 -28.46 -11.51
C GLY A 490 2.55 -28.24 -12.31
N ARG A 491 2.40 -27.10 -12.96
CA ARG A 491 1.30 -26.90 -13.93
C ARG A 491 1.81 -26.86 -15.36
N TRP A 492 3.05 -26.40 -15.58
CA TRP A 492 3.53 -26.07 -16.92
C TRP A 492 5.00 -26.43 -17.22
N ILE A 493 5.86 -26.60 -16.22
CA ILE A 493 7.26 -27.01 -16.43
C ILE A 493 7.36 -28.53 -16.48
N VAL A 494 6.66 -29.21 -15.58
CA VAL A 494 6.50 -30.66 -15.58
C VAL A 494 5.01 -30.96 -15.40
N PRO A 495 4.19 -30.90 -16.47
CA PRO A 495 2.72 -31.03 -16.37
C PRO A 495 2.27 -32.35 -15.77
N GLU A 496 3.05 -33.41 -15.96
CA GLU A 496 2.80 -34.74 -15.40
C GLU A 496 3.30 -34.91 -13.97
N ALA A 497 4.10 -33.97 -13.45
CA ALA A 497 4.52 -34.04 -12.06
C ALA A 497 3.37 -33.62 -11.15
N ASP A 498 3.17 -34.41 -10.10
CA ASP A 498 2.34 -33.99 -8.98
C ASP A 498 2.83 -32.63 -8.49
N ARG A 499 1.88 -31.73 -8.24
CA ARG A 499 2.23 -30.43 -7.67
C ARG A 499 2.86 -30.68 -6.30
N PRO A 500 3.99 -30.03 -5.99
CA PRO A 500 4.63 -30.24 -4.71
C PRO A 500 3.63 -29.92 -3.58
N GLU A 501 3.66 -30.76 -2.56
CA GLU A 501 2.88 -30.58 -1.35
C GLU A 501 3.81 -30.21 -0.19
N LEU A 502 3.31 -29.34 0.68
CA LEU A 502 3.97 -28.94 1.91
C LEU A 502 2.96 -29.10 3.04
N PHE A 503 3.28 -29.99 3.99
CA PHE A 503 2.40 -30.36 5.12
C PHE A 503 1.00 -30.87 4.69
N GLY A 504 0.91 -31.60 3.57
CA GLY A 504 -0.37 -32.14 3.05
C GLY A 504 -1.20 -31.15 2.23
N TYR A 505 -0.69 -29.94 2.01
CA TYR A 505 -1.35 -28.93 1.18
C TYR A 505 -0.55 -28.67 -0.09
N ARG A 506 -1.23 -28.51 -1.23
CA ARG A 506 -0.61 -28.14 -2.50
C ARG A 506 0.08 -26.78 -2.37
N THR A 507 1.28 -26.62 -2.95
CA THR A 507 2.00 -25.32 -2.94
C THR A 507 1.19 -24.16 -3.48
N ALA A 508 0.30 -24.38 -4.46
CA ALA A 508 -0.60 -23.34 -4.98
C ALA A 508 -1.50 -22.74 -3.88
N TYR A 509 -1.94 -23.55 -2.91
CA TYR A 509 -2.76 -23.13 -1.79
C TYR A 509 -1.98 -22.22 -0.84
N TRP A 510 -0.74 -22.62 -0.49
CA TRP A 510 0.21 -21.78 0.25
C TRP A 510 0.49 -20.44 -0.46
N LEU A 511 0.61 -20.47 -1.79
CA LEU A 511 0.87 -19.27 -2.59
C LEU A 511 -0.33 -18.33 -2.67
N GLY A 512 -1.56 -18.83 -2.58
CA GLY A 512 -2.77 -18.03 -2.45
C GLY A 512 -2.71 -17.13 -1.21
N PHE A 513 -2.49 -17.74 -0.04
CA PHE A 513 -2.30 -16.99 1.20
C PHE A 513 -1.06 -16.10 1.15
N TRP A 514 0.05 -16.58 0.60
CA TRP A 514 1.26 -15.76 0.46
C TRP A 514 0.93 -14.47 -0.28
N GLY A 515 0.22 -14.57 -1.41
CA GLY A 515 -0.23 -13.43 -2.19
C GLY A 515 -1.02 -12.41 -1.37
N VAL A 516 -1.94 -12.86 -0.50
CA VAL A 516 -2.73 -11.99 0.39
C VAL A 516 -1.84 -11.28 1.41
N TYR A 517 -1.09 -12.03 2.23
CA TYR A 517 -0.32 -11.46 3.33
C TYR A 517 0.86 -10.63 2.85
N GLN A 518 1.54 -11.07 1.78
CA GLN A 518 2.65 -10.33 1.19
C GLN A 518 2.18 -9.02 0.53
N SER A 519 0.99 -9.01 -0.08
CA SER A 519 0.35 -7.78 -0.57
C SER A 519 0.06 -6.81 0.59
N MET A 520 -0.54 -7.29 1.68
CA MET A 520 -0.80 -6.46 2.87
C MET A 520 0.49 -5.87 3.47
N ALA A 521 1.57 -6.68 3.53
CA ALA A 521 2.89 -6.22 3.97
C ALA A 521 3.40 -5.08 3.09
N HIS A 522 3.34 -5.28 1.78
CA HIS A 522 3.76 -4.31 0.78
C HIS A 522 2.96 -3.01 0.84
N PHE A 523 1.63 -3.07 0.86
CA PHE A 523 0.77 -1.88 0.92
C PHE A 523 1.02 -1.06 2.18
N TYR A 524 1.26 -1.74 3.29
CA TYR A 524 1.58 -1.10 4.56
C TYR A 524 2.94 -0.38 4.51
N PHE A 525 3.97 -1.03 3.96
CA PHE A 525 5.29 -0.44 3.81
C PHE A 525 5.24 0.80 2.92
N ASP A 526 4.62 0.70 1.76
CA ASP A 526 4.53 1.80 0.81
C ASP A 526 3.73 2.97 1.34
N GLY A 527 2.61 2.68 2.01
CA GLY A 527 1.77 3.67 2.65
C GLY A 527 2.52 4.51 3.69
N PHE A 528 3.71 4.08 4.14
CA PHE A 528 4.56 4.79 5.08
C PHE A 528 5.88 5.31 4.47
N LEU A 529 6.57 4.53 3.64
CA LEU A 529 7.90 4.86 3.11
C LEU A 529 7.84 6.05 2.15
N TRP A 530 6.84 6.08 1.27
CA TRP A 530 6.81 6.96 0.10
C TRP A 530 5.90 8.17 0.30
N LYS A 531 5.67 8.57 1.55
CA LYS A 531 4.84 9.73 1.87
C LYS A 531 5.53 11.01 1.37
N MET A 532 5.02 11.59 0.28
CA MET A 532 5.49 12.87 -0.29
C MET A 532 5.47 14.07 0.69
N ARG A 533 4.79 13.95 1.83
CA ARG A 533 4.86 14.94 2.92
C ARG A 533 6.17 14.90 3.71
N LEU A 534 6.94 13.82 3.61
CA LEU A 534 8.26 13.68 4.25
C LEU A 534 9.30 14.53 3.47
N PRO A 535 9.96 15.51 4.12
CA PRO A 535 11.07 16.27 3.54
C PRO A 535 12.15 15.40 2.92
N SER A 536 12.58 14.34 3.61
CA SER A 536 13.58 13.38 3.09
C SER A 536 13.15 12.67 1.81
N VAL A 537 11.85 12.43 1.62
CA VAL A 537 11.33 11.87 0.37
C VAL A 537 11.34 12.92 -0.73
N ARG A 538 10.81 14.12 -0.46
CA ARG A 538 10.78 15.24 -1.42
C ARG A 538 12.16 15.69 -1.88
N ALA A 539 13.16 15.64 -1.02
CA ALA A 539 14.52 16.03 -1.38
C ALA A 539 15.15 15.10 -2.43
N ASN A 540 14.67 13.86 -2.53
CA ASN A 540 15.23 12.81 -3.38
C ASN A 540 14.31 12.43 -4.56
N ILE A 541 13.36 13.31 -4.90
CA ILE A 541 12.44 13.28 -6.06
C ILE A 541 12.57 14.63 -6.79
#